data_AF-A0A942RMS4-F1
#
_entry.id   AF-A0A942RMS4-F1
#
_cell.length_a   1.000
_cell.length_b   1.000
_cell.length_c   1.000
_cell.angle_alpha   90.00
_cell.angle_beta   90.00
_cell.angle_gamma   90.00
#
_symmetry.space_group_name_H-M   'P 1'
#
loop_
_entity.id
_entity.type
_entity.pdbx_description
1 polymer ?
#
loop_
_entity_poly.entity_id
_entity_poly.type
_entity_poly.pdbx_seq_one_letter_code
_entity_poly.pdbx_strand_id
1 'polypeptide(L)' 'PFRQSKDQVADSWNELINKLLTHSFTISGMAFQDVWNFDLDRIRDCCIHVVNPEGRLIPFCAYNLTGIRGQSLYRNGRKV' A
#
# COMPACT_ATOMS: atom_id res chain seq x y z
N PRO A 1 -37.78 7.58 31.69
CA PRO A 1 -36.41 7.90 32.17
C PRO A 1 -35.27 7.10 31.49
N PHE A 2 -35.45 5.82 31.15
CA PHE A 2 -34.39 4.97 30.56
C PHE A 2 -34.10 5.18 29.05
N ARG A 3 -34.91 5.97 28.34
CA ARG A 3 -34.76 6.19 26.89
C ARG A 3 -33.67 7.22 26.56
N GLN A 4 -33.54 8.22 27.44
CA GLN A 4 -32.63 9.35 27.26
C GLN A 4 -31.14 8.95 27.31
N SER A 5 -30.80 7.90 28.07
CA SER A 5 -29.42 7.38 28.10
C SER A 5 -29.06 6.58 26.83
N LYS A 6 -30.03 5.87 26.23
CA LYS A 6 -29.81 5.13 24.97
C LYS A 6 -29.59 6.07 23.79
N ASP A 7 -30.34 7.16 23.74
CA ASP A 7 -30.24 8.16 22.67
C ASP A 7 -28.89 8.92 22.75
N GLN A 8 -28.44 9.30 23.96
CA GLN A 8 -27.14 9.95 24.14
C GLN A 8 -25.94 9.06 23.79
N VAL A 9 -26.03 7.77 24.08
CA VAL A 9 -24.98 6.82 23.68
C VAL A 9 -24.93 6.71 22.16
N ALA A 10 -26.07 6.66 21.48
CA ALA A 10 -26.13 6.62 20.02
C ALA A 10 -25.52 7.88 19.37
N ASP A 11 -25.79 9.06 19.93
CA ASP A 11 -25.24 10.33 19.46
C ASP A 11 -23.70 10.39 19.59
N SER A 12 -23.17 9.89 20.70
CA SER A 12 -21.71 9.83 20.94
C SER A 12 -20.99 8.91 19.95
N TRP A 13 -21.57 7.74 19.64
CA TRP A 13 -21.00 6.82 18.66
C TRP A 13 -21.03 7.40 17.24
N ASN A 14 -22.11 8.09 16.88
CA ASN A 14 -22.20 8.77 15.58
C ASN A 14 -21.15 9.87 15.43
N GLU A 15 -20.90 10.65 16.49
CA GLU A 15 -19.86 11.67 16.49
C GLU A 15 -18.46 11.07 16.30
N LEU A 16 -18.17 9.96 16.99
CA LEU A 16 -16.91 9.24 16.84
C LEU A 16 -16.73 8.71 15.41
N ILE A 17 -17.77 8.08 14.84
CA ILE A 17 -17.74 7.58 13.45
C ILE A 17 -17.49 8.73 12.48
N ASN A 18 -18.21 9.85 12.63
CA ASN A 18 -18.02 11.03 11.79
C ASN A 18 -16.59 11.57 11.89
N LYS A 19 -15.99 11.62 13.09
CA LYS A 19 -14.59 12.02 13.27
C LYS A 19 -13.61 11.04 12.61
N LEU A 20 -13.83 9.73 12.74
CA LEU A 20 -12.99 8.74 12.05
C LEU A 20 -13.10 8.85 10.53
N LEU A 21 -14.29 9.14 10.00
CA LEU A 21 -14.49 9.31 8.55
C LEU A 21 -13.89 10.61 8.00
N THR A 22 -13.87 11.69 8.80
CA THR A 22 -13.44 13.03 8.34
C THR A 22 -12.03 13.42 8.75
N HIS A 23 -11.47 12.79 9.78
CA HIS A 23 -10.18 13.13 10.40
C HIS A 23 -9.30 11.90 10.63
N SER A 24 -9.33 10.93 9.71
CA SER A 24 -8.39 9.80 9.72
C SER A 24 -7.33 9.94 8.63
N PHE A 25 -6.14 9.43 8.93
CA PHE A 25 -5.06 9.23 7.97
C PHE A 25 -4.52 7.82 8.18
N THR A 26 -4.52 7.00 7.13
CA THR A 26 -4.07 5.62 7.20
C THR A 26 -2.69 5.47 6.58
N ILE A 27 -1.77 4.86 7.33
CA ILE A 27 -0.48 4.40 6.82
C ILE A 27 -0.56 2.89 6.69
N SER A 28 -0.29 2.37 5.50
CA SER A 28 -0.11 0.93 5.27
C SER A 28 1.32 0.67 4.80
N GLY A 29 1.84 -0.51 5.11
CA GLY A 29 3.18 -0.93 4.73
C GLY A 29 3.21 -2.41 4.39
N MET A 30 4.03 -2.78 3.42
CA MET A 30 4.24 -4.16 2.98
C MET A 30 5.73 -4.35 2.70
N ALA A 31 6.26 -5.53 3.04
CA ALA A 31 7.64 -5.87 2.70
C ALA A 31 7.78 -6.12 1.19
N PHE A 32 8.68 -5.35 0.56
CA PHE A 32 9.11 -5.57 -0.82
C PHE A 32 9.98 -6.81 -0.94
N GLN A 33 9.88 -7.48 -2.08
CA GLN A 33 10.81 -8.57 -2.42
C GLN A 33 12.15 -7.99 -2.85
N ASP A 34 13.21 -8.70 -2.48
CA ASP A 34 14.59 -8.43 -2.87
C ASP A 34 15.14 -9.57 -3.74
N VAL A 35 16.40 -9.44 -4.15
CA VAL A 35 17.07 -10.38 -5.05
C VAL A 35 17.21 -11.80 -4.48
N TRP A 36 17.13 -11.98 -3.17
CA TRP A 36 17.31 -13.25 -2.47
C TRP A 36 15.99 -13.98 -2.20
N ASN A 37 14.85 -13.28 -2.24
CA ASN A 37 13.52 -13.83 -1.96
C ASN A 37 12.49 -13.54 -3.07
N PHE A 38 12.98 -13.29 -4.29
CA PHE A 38 12.15 -13.01 -5.45
C PHE A 38 11.32 -14.22 -5.88
N ASP A 39 10.00 -14.06 -5.93
CA ASP A 39 9.03 -15.10 -6.29
C ASP A 39 8.13 -14.60 -7.42
N LEU A 40 8.13 -15.34 -8.53
CA LEU A 40 7.38 -14.99 -9.73
C LEU A 40 5.87 -15.11 -9.55
N ASP A 41 5.38 -16.07 -8.77
CA ASP A 41 3.95 -16.26 -8.57
C ASP A 41 3.36 -15.12 -7.75
N ARG A 42 4.06 -14.70 -6.70
CA ARG A 42 3.68 -13.51 -5.91
C ARG A 42 3.67 -12.22 -6.75
N ILE A 43 4.55 -12.11 -7.75
CA ILE A 43 4.65 -10.93 -8.62
C ILE A 43 3.55 -10.90 -9.67
N ARG A 44 3.11 -12.06 -10.16
CA ARG A 44 1.96 -12.17 -11.08
C ARG A 44 0.67 -11.68 -10.43
N ASP A 45 0.52 -11.90 -9.14
CA ASP A 45 -0.65 -11.47 -8.36
C ASP A 45 -0.52 -10.07 -7.76
N CYS A 46 0.52 -9.30 -8.13
CA CYS A 46 0.75 -7.98 -7.57
C CYS A 46 -0.34 -6.99 -8.01
N CYS A 47 -0.99 -6.30 -7.07
CA CYS A 47 -2.03 -5.32 -7.41
C CYS A 47 -1.50 -3.93 -7.79
N ILE A 48 -0.21 -3.65 -7.58
CA ILE A 48 0.38 -2.32 -7.74
C ILE A 48 1.42 -2.35 -8.87
N HIS A 49 1.28 -1.45 -9.82
CA HIS A 49 2.11 -1.39 -11.02
C HIS A 49 2.61 0.02 -11.31
N VAL A 50 3.78 0.10 -11.95
CA VAL A 50 4.36 1.34 -12.50
C VAL A 50 4.35 1.26 -14.01
N VAL A 51 3.91 2.34 -14.66
CA VAL A 51 4.06 2.50 -16.11
C VAL A 51 5.47 3.01 -16.38
N ASN A 52 6.25 2.24 -17.12
CA ASN A 52 7.59 2.68 -17.53
C ASN A 52 7.53 3.69 -18.69
N PRO A 53 8.64 4.36 -19.05
CA PRO A 53 8.66 5.32 -20.16
C PRO A 53 8.28 4.73 -21.53
N GLU A 54 8.35 3.41 -21.70
CA GLU A 54 7.99 2.69 -22.93
C GLU A 54 6.51 2.26 -22.92
N GLY A 55 5.74 2.61 -21.88
CA GLY A 55 4.33 2.30 -21.73
C GLY A 55 4.03 0.89 -21.19
N ARG A 56 5.03 0.14 -20.73
CA ARG A 56 4.85 -1.19 -20.13
C ARG A 56 4.45 -1.08 -18.67
N LEU A 57 3.50 -1.92 -18.26
CA LEU A 57 3.11 -2.11 -16.86
C LEU A 57 4.08 -3.07 -16.18
N ILE A 58 4.69 -2.61 -15.08
CA ILE A 58 5.69 -3.37 -14.33
C ILE A 58 5.23 -3.48 -12.88
N PRO A 59 5.15 -4.71 -12.31
CA PRO A 59 4.82 -4.89 -10.90
C PRO A 59 5.74 -4.07 -9.98
N PHE A 60 5.19 -3.44 -8.94
CA PHE A 60 5.93 -2.47 -8.13
C PHE A 60 7.15 -3.07 -7.43
N CYS A 61 7.05 -4.33 -6.96
CA CYS A 61 8.20 -5.07 -6.43
C CYS A 61 9.32 -5.23 -7.48
N ALA A 62 8.97 -5.64 -8.70
CA ALA A 62 9.93 -5.83 -9.78
C ALA A 62 10.56 -4.50 -10.23
N TYR A 63 9.78 -3.43 -10.27
CA TYR A 63 10.27 -2.08 -10.63
C TYR A 63 11.33 -1.56 -9.66
N ASN A 64 11.16 -1.82 -8.36
CA ASN A 64 12.10 -1.38 -7.32
C ASN A 64 13.21 -2.39 -7.02
N LEU A 65 13.17 -3.58 -7.63
CA LEU A 65 14.19 -4.60 -7.44
C LEU A 65 15.54 -4.12 -7.99
N THR A 66 16.59 -4.41 -7.23
CA THR A 66 17.97 -4.28 -7.66
C THR A 66 18.65 -5.65 -7.64
N GLY A 67 19.60 -5.86 -8.55
CA GLY A 67 20.46 -7.04 -8.51
C GLY A 67 21.44 -6.98 -7.33
N ILE A 68 22.22 -8.04 -7.13
CA ILE A 68 23.22 -8.14 -6.04
C ILE A 68 24.26 -7.01 -6.01
N ARG A 69 24.46 -6.26 -7.11
CA ARG A 69 25.38 -5.12 -7.21
C ARG A 69 24.65 -3.76 -7.18
N GLY A 70 23.38 -3.76 -6.75
CA GLY A 70 22.55 -2.57 -6.63
C GLY A 70 21.95 -2.05 -7.94
N GLN A 71 22.16 -2.72 -9.07
CA GLN A 71 21.66 -2.26 -10.37
C GLN A 71 20.15 -2.57 -10.55
N SER A 72 19.36 -1.56 -10.88
CA SER A 72 17.93 -1.73 -11.20
C SER A 72 17.71 -2.11 -12.67
N LEU A 73 16.81 -3.07 -12.92
CA LEU A 73 16.44 -3.49 -14.28
C LEU A 73 15.57 -2.45 -15.01
N TYR A 74 14.61 -1.84 -14.31
CA TYR A 74 13.58 -1.00 -14.93
C TYR A 74 13.77 0.51 -14.70
N ARG A 75 14.77 0.90 -13.89
CA ARG A 75 15.12 2.31 -13.63
C ARG A 75 16.39 2.72 -14.37
N ASN A 76 16.57 2.25 -15.61
CA ASN A 76 17.71 2.53 -16.48
C ASN A 76 19.07 2.16 -15.86
N GLY A 77 19.16 1.02 -15.16
CA GLY A 77 20.43 0.59 -14.57
C GLY A 77 20.93 1.45 -13.41
N ARG A 78 20.12 2.41 -12.92
CA ARG A 78 20.49 3.23 -11.77
C ARG A 78 20.80 2.34 -10.57
N LYS A 79 21.94 2.63 -9.92
CA LYS A 79 22.30 2.05 -8.64
C LYS A 79 21.56 2.80 -7.54
N VAL A 80 20.88 2.06 -6.68
CA VAL A 80 20.22 2.58 -5.46
C VAL A 80 21.05 2.17 -4.27
#